data_AF-A0A2J6JDI7-F1
#
_entry.id   AF-A0A2J6JDI7-F1
#
_cell.length_a   1.000
_cell.length_b   1.000
_cell.length_c   1.000
_cell.angle_alpha   90.00
_cell.angle_beta   90.00
_cell.angle_gamma   90.00
#
_symmetry.space_group_name_H-M   'P 1'
#
loop_
_entity.id
_entity.type
_entity.pdbx_description
1 polymer ?
#
loop_
_entity_poly.entity_id
_entity_poly.type
_entity_poly.pdbx_seq_one_letter_code
_entity_poly.pdbx_strand_id
1 'polypeptide(L)'
;MAKDGDPLESIYRATLATWGEEAQYDQMIEECAELIASLKHLKRGKVEDQAIIDELADVTLMVGQLTWMFGQERVAEAIAAKTKKLHRLLLAEGES
;
A
#
# COMPACT_ATOMS: atom_id res chain seq x y z
N MET A 1 -20.03 21.70 -4.57
CA MET A 1 -19.10 22.09 -3.49
C MET A 1 -17.95 21.12 -3.52
N ALA A 2 -16.79 21.55 -4.02
CA ALA A 2 -15.55 20.78 -3.83
C ALA A 2 -15.34 20.70 -2.32
N LYS A 3 -15.32 19.49 -1.76
CA LYS A 3 -14.90 19.29 -0.38
C LYS A 3 -13.44 19.72 -0.32
N ASP A 4 -13.08 20.49 0.69
CA ASP A 4 -11.68 20.83 0.98
C ASP A 4 -10.82 19.56 0.80
N GLY A 5 -9.78 19.66 -0.03
CA GLY A 5 -9.03 18.51 -0.52
C GLY A 5 -8.56 17.61 0.62
N ASP A 6 -8.67 16.30 0.42
CA ASP A 6 -8.16 15.30 1.38
C ASP A 6 -6.73 15.68 1.79
N PRO A 7 -6.42 15.82 3.10
CA PRO A 7 -5.07 16.14 3.57
C PRO A 7 -3.99 15.26 2.92
N LEU A 8 -4.30 13.99 2.66
CA LEU A 8 -3.39 13.06 2.00
C LEU A 8 -3.15 13.43 0.52
N GLU A 9 -4.18 13.86 -0.20
CA GLU A 9 -4.02 14.31 -1.58
C GLU A 9 -3.06 15.52 -1.67
N SER A 10 -3.16 16.44 -0.72
CA SER A 10 -2.25 17.61 -0.69
C SER A 10 -0.80 17.19 -0.47
N ILE A 11 -0.57 16.21 0.41
CA ILE A 11 0.75 15.63 0.67
C ILE A 11 1.25 14.89 -0.57
N TYR A 12 0.42 14.09 -1.22
CA TYR A 12 0.82 13.30 -2.38
C TYR A 12 1.16 14.14 -3.59
N ARG A 13 0.45 15.27 -3.76
CA ARG A 13 0.78 16.26 -4.77
C ARG A 13 2.11 16.95 -4.46
N ALA A 14 2.35 17.26 -3.18
CA ALA A 14 3.58 17.93 -2.76
C ALA A 14 4.81 17.03 -2.92
N THR A 15 4.70 15.73 -2.61
CA THR A 15 5.81 14.77 -2.77
C THR A 15 6.24 14.66 -4.22
N LEU A 16 5.28 14.55 -5.15
CA LEU A 16 5.55 14.53 -6.59
C LEU A 16 6.14 15.84 -7.10
N ALA A 17 5.60 16.97 -6.66
CA ALA A 17 6.14 18.28 -7.05
C ALA A 17 7.58 18.49 -6.55
N THR A 18 7.94 17.89 -5.42
CA THR A 18 9.25 18.07 -4.78
C THR A 18 10.30 17.11 -5.33
N TRP A 19 9.94 15.83 -5.53
CA TRP A 19 10.92 14.76 -5.82
C TRP A 19 10.66 13.98 -7.12
N GLY A 20 9.49 14.16 -7.75
CA GLY A 20 9.15 13.49 -9.01
C GLY A 20 8.68 12.04 -8.84
N GLU A 21 8.22 11.45 -9.95
CA GLU A 21 7.60 10.12 -9.98
C GLU A 21 8.55 8.98 -9.63
N GLU A 22 9.76 8.97 -10.21
CA GLU A 22 10.75 7.91 -9.98
C GLU A 22 11.11 7.79 -8.49
N ALA A 23 11.26 8.93 -7.80
CA ALA A 23 11.51 8.93 -6.35
C ALA A 23 10.35 8.31 -5.55
N GLN A 24 9.10 8.41 -6.02
CA GLN A 24 7.97 7.75 -5.34
C GLN A 24 8.00 6.23 -5.56
N TYR A 25 8.45 5.78 -6.73
CA TYR A 25 8.64 4.36 -7.00
C TYR A 25 9.78 3.78 -6.16
N ASP A 26 10.91 4.50 -6.09
CA ASP A 26 12.05 4.11 -5.25
C ASP A 26 11.64 4.02 -3.78
N GLN A 27 10.91 5.02 -3.26
CA GLN A 27 10.41 4.99 -1.89
C GLN A 27 9.49 3.79 -1.64
N MET A 28 8.54 3.50 -2.54
CA MET A 28 7.67 2.31 -2.40
C MET A 28 8.46 1.00 -2.37
N ILE A 29 9.55 0.92 -3.14
CA ILE A 29 10.44 -0.25 -3.16
C ILE A 29 11.17 -0.38 -1.82
N GLU A 30 11.65 0.73 -1.26
CA GLU A 30 12.31 0.79 0.04
C GLU A 30 11.38 0.32 1.16
N GLU A 31 10.18 0.90 1.29
CA GLU A 31 9.20 0.50 2.33
C GLU A 31 8.81 -0.99 2.22
N CYS A 32 8.68 -1.51 1.00
CA CYS A 32 8.45 -2.93 0.79
C CYS A 32 9.61 -3.79 1.31
N ALA A 33 10.85 -3.35 1.09
CA ALA A 33 12.04 -4.07 1.51
C ALA A 33 12.20 -4.06 3.04
N GLU A 34 11.86 -2.94 3.69
CA GLU A 34 11.89 -2.79 5.15
C GLU A 34 10.82 -3.67 5.80
N LEU A 35 9.58 -3.66 5.31
CA LEU A 35 8.53 -4.60 5.77
C LEU A 35 8.95 -6.07 5.62
N ILE A 36 9.59 -6.44 4.50
CA ILE A 36 10.10 -7.80 4.30
C ILE A 36 11.19 -8.15 5.33
N ALA A 37 12.09 -7.22 5.63
CA ALA A 37 13.15 -7.42 6.62
C ALA A 37 12.57 -7.56 8.03
N SER A 38 11.64 -6.68 8.41
CA SER A 38 10.97 -6.67 9.70
C SER A 38 10.17 -7.96 9.93
N LEU A 39 9.42 -8.46 8.94
CA LEU A 39 8.74 -9.77 9.04
C LEU A 39 9.73 -10.95 9.23
N LYS A 40 10.90 -10.91 8.56
CA LYS A 40 11.95 -11.93 8.77
C LYS A 40 12.53 -11.85 10.19
N HIS A 41 12.64 -10.65 10.75
CA HIS A 41 13.10 -10.45 12.12
C HIS A 41 12.07 -10.93 13.14
N LEU A 42 10.77 -10.66 12.92
CA LEU A 42 9.68 -11.12 13.79
C LEU A 42 9.68 -12.66 13.87
N LYS A 43 9.79 -13.34 12.72
CA LYS A 43 9.86 -14.82 12.67
C LYS A 43 11.05 -15.40 13.46
N ARG A 44 12.10 -14.61 13.67
CA ARG A 44 13.29 -15.00 14.44
C ARG A 44 13.23 -14.52 15.90
N GLY A 45 12.12 -13.92 16.34
CA GLY A 45 11.96 -13.34 17.68
C GLY A 45 12.88 -12.15 17.93
N LYS A 46 13.21 -11.37 16.89
CA LYS A 46 14.19 -10.26 16.96
C LYS A 46 13.58 -8.86 17.00
N VAL A 47 12.27 -8.74 16.77
CA VAL A 47 11.52 -7.47 16.84
C VAL A 47 10.15 -7.74 17.44
N GLU A 48 9.56 -6.70 18.01
CA GLU A 48 8.20 -6.69 18.54
C GLU A 48 7.18 -6.39 17.43
N ASP A 49 5.90 -6.67 17.70
CA ASP A 49 4.81 -6.42 16.75
C ASP A 49 4.73 -4.96 16.28
N GLN A 50 5.09 -4.00 17.15
CA GLN A 50 5.09 -2.57 16.79
C GLN A 50 5.98 -2.27 15.60
N ALA A 51 7.14 -2.94 15.48
CA ALA A 51 8.02 -2.75 14.33
C ALA A 51 7.35 -3.20 13.04
N ILE A 52 6.44 -4.19 13.06
CA ILE A 52 5.69 -4.56 11.86
C ILE A 52 4.58 -3.55 11.56
N ILE A 53 3.95 -3.01 12.61
CA ILE A 53 2.87 -2.03 12.48
C ILE A 53 3.37 -0.76 11.81
N ASP A 54 4.55 -0.27 12.21
CA ASP A 54 5.16 0.94 11.63
C ASP A 54 5.41 0.75 10.13
N GLU A 55 6.06 -0.35 9.76
CA GLU A 55 6.36 -0.71 8.36
C GLU A 55 5.10 -0.92 7.50
N LEU A 56 4.04 -1.47 8.11
CA LEU A 56 2.74 -1.57 7.45
C LEU A 56 2.11 -0.19 7.21
N ALA A 57 2.29 0.75 8.13
CA ALA A 57 1.80 2.12 7.98
C ALA A 57 2.54 2.83 6.83
N ASP A 58 3.86 2.69 6.75
CA ASP A 58 4.67 3.31 5.70
C ASP A 58 4.35 2.73 4.31
N VAL A 59 4.28 1.40 4.20
CA VAL A 59 3.80 0.73 2.97
C VAL A 59 2.38 1.17 2.60
N THR A 60 1.48 1.32 3.57
CA THR A 60 0.10 1.78 3.31
C THR A 60 0.07 3.20 2.78
N LEU A 61 0.90 4.10 3.33
CA LEU A 61 1.03 5.47 2.85
C LEU A 61 1.51 5.50 1.40
N MET A 62 2.54 4.71 1.08
CA MET A 62 3.10 4.64 -0.27
C MET A 62 2.16 3.97 -1.28
N VAL A 63 1.37 2.98 -0.86
CA VAL A 63 0.27 2.45 -1.68
C VAL A 63 -0.75 3.54 -1.97
N GLY A 64 -1.10 4.38 -0.99
CA GLY A 64 -1.99 5.53 -1.19
C GLY A 64 -1.44 6.53 -2.22
N GLN A 65 -0.16 6.91 -2.09
CA GLN A 65 0.56 7.77 -3.03
C GLN A 65 0.50 7.22 -4.46
N LEU A 66 0.91 5.96 -4.66
CA LEU A 66 0.92 5.34 -5.98
C LEU A 66 -0.49 5.13 -6.52
N THR A 67 -1.46 4.82 -5.66
CA THR A 67 -2.87 4.72 -6.05
C THR A 67 -3.39 6.03 -6.61
N TRP A 68 -3.02 7.15 -5.99
CA TRP A 68 -3.33 8.48 -6.50
C TRP A 68 -2.66 8.74 -7.86
N MET A 69 -1.35 8.40 -7.99
CA MET A 69 -0.58 8.57 -9.25
C MET A 69 -1.15 7.77 -10.41
N PHE A 70 -1.49 6.49 -10.20
CA PHE A 70 -2.01 5.61 -11.23
C PHE A 70 -3.52 5.78 -11.47
N GLY A 71 -4.21 6.51 -10.60
CA GLY A 71 -5.64 6.79 -10.66
C GLY A 71 -6.45 5.87 -9.74
N GLN A 72 -7.12 6.47 -8.76
CA GLN A 72 -7.84 5.77 -7.70
C GLN A 72 -8.91 4.81 -8.25
N GLU A 73 -9.70 5.25 -9.23
CA GLU A 73 -10.75 4.42 -9.84
C GLU A 73 -10.16 3.17 -10.52
N ARG A 74 -9.07 3.34 -11.28
CA ARG A 74 -8.39 2.22 -11.99
C ARG A 74 -7.87 1.18 -11.02
N VAL A 75 -7.26 1.62 -9.92
CA VAL A 75 -6.75 0.72 -8.88
C VAL A 75 -7.91 0.05 -8.13
N ALA A 76 -8.98 0.78 -7.81
CA ALA A 76 -10.16 0.23 -7.15
C ALA A 76 -10.84 -0.87 -7.99
N GLU A 77 -10.99 -0.66 -9.30
CA GLU A 77 -11.50 -1.67 -10.23
C GLU A 77 -10.62 -2.94 -10.24
N ALA A 78 -9.29 -2.77 -10.27
CA ALA A 78 -8.35 -3.89 -10.22
C ALA A 78 -8.45 -4.67 -8.90
N ILE A 79 -8.61 -3.98 -7.77
CA ILE A 79 -8.84 -4.60 -6.45
C ILE A 79 -10.16 -5.37 -6.47
N ALA A 80 -11.26 -4.76 -6.94
CA ALA A 80 -12.57 -5.41 -6.99
C ALA A 80 -12.54 -6.70 -7.82
N ALA A 81 -11.86 -6.69 -8.97
CA ALA A 81 -11.69 -7.87 -9.80
C ALA A 81 -10.89 -8.98 -9.09
N LYS A 82 -9.81 -8.62 -8.37
CA LYS A 82 -9.00 -9.57 -7.58
C LYS A 82 -9.80 -10.15 -6.42
N THR A 83 -10.55 -9.33 -5.68
CA THR A 83 -11.39 -9.79 -4.56
C THR A 83 -12.50 -10.72 -5.02
N LYS A 84 -13.16 -10.42 -6.14
CA LYS A 84 -14.15 -11.32 -6.75
C LYS A 84 -13.53 -12.67 -7.15
N LYS A 85 -12.29 -12.68 -7.64
CA LYS A 85 -11.57 -13.92 -7.93
C LYS A 85 -11.28 -14.71 -6.65
N LEU A 86 -10.78 -14.05 -5.60
CA LEU A 86 -10.49 -14.68 -4.32
C LEU A 86 -11.74 -15.27 -3.66
N HIS A 87 -12.86 -14.55 -3.67
CA HIS A 87 -14.13 -15.04 -3.14
C HIS A 87 -14.59 -16.34 -3.83
N ARG A 88 -14.42 -16.44 -5.16
CA ARG A 88 -14.72 -17.67 -5.90
C ARG A 88 -13.81 -18.84 -5.51
N LEU A 89 -12.52 -18.59 -5.26
CA LEU A 89 -11.59 -19.64 -4.84
C LEU A 89 -11.96 -20.18 -3.45
N LEU A 90 -12.29 -19.30 -2.51
CA LEU A 90 -12.69 -19.69 -1.16
C LEU A 90 -13.98 -20.52 -1.13
N LEU A 91 -14.96 -20.18 -1.98
CA LEU A 91 -16.19 -20.98 -2.10
C LEU A 91 -15.92 -22.36 -2.69
N ALA A 92 -15.04 -22.46 -3.68
CA ALA A 92 -14.68 -23.75 -4.30
C ALA A 92 -13.89 -24.66 -3.34
N GLU A 93 -13.04 -24.10 -2.48
CA GLU A 93 -12.31 -24.87 -1.45
C GLU A 93 -13.19 -25.28 -0.28
N GLY A 94 -14.22 -24.49 0.07
CA GLY A 94 -15.18 -24.84 1.13
C GLY A 94 -16.21 -25.91 0.74
N GLU A 95 -16.33 -26.23 -0.55
CA GLU A 95 -17.18 -27.29 -1.10
C GLU A 95 -16.42 -28.62 -1.33
N SER A 96 -15.10 -28.64 -1.07
CA SER A 96 -14.21 -29.82 -1.23
C SER A 96 -13.86 -30.45 0.12
#